data_AF-A0A1F5BHR0-F1
#
_entry.id   AF-A0A1F5BHR0-F1
#
_cell.length_a   1.000
_cell.length_b   1.000
_cell.length_c   1.000
_cell.angle_alpha   90.00
_cell.angle_beta   90.00
_cell.angle_gamma   90.00
#
_symmetry.space_group_name_H-M   'P 1'
#
loop_
_entity.id
_entity.type
_entity.pdbx_description
1 polymer ?
#
loop_
_entity_poly.entity_id
_entity_poly.type
_entity_poly.pdbx_seq_one_letter_code
_entity_poly.pdbx_strand_id
1 'polypeptide(L)'
;MPRGCVRLTPMVFWTGLGRQRRQEGFALSEIIQAVHLVRKQLWRKIQSEGLLDNALDLLMAIDLYNHVIGFFDRAVLYAVQGYESPD
;
A
#
# COMPACT_ATOMS: atom_id res chain seq x y z
N MET A 1 -28.19 -14.06 -10.39
CA MET A 1 -26.92 -14.00 -11.15
C MET A 1 -25.78 -13.79 -10.16
N PRO A 2 -24.81 -14.70 -10.00
CA PRO A 2 -23.72 -14.46 -9.07
C PRO A 2 -22.73 -13.50 -9.74
N ARG A 3 -22.48 -12.34 -9.12
CA ARG A 3 -21.39 -11.45 -9.50
C ARG A 3 -20.08 -12.19 -9.19
N GLY A 4 -19.35 -12.60 -10.22
CA GLY A 4 -18.06 -13.25 -10.06
C GLY A 4 -17.12 -12.38 -9.22
N CYS A 5 -16.57 -12.95 -8.16
CA CYS A 5 -15.50 -12.32 -7.39
C CYS A 5 -14.27 -12.23 -8.30
N VAL A 6 -14.11 -11.09 -8.98
CA VAL A 6 -12.86 -10.77 -9.67
C VAL A 6 -11.79 -10.75 -8.60
N ARG A 7 -10.86 -11.70 -8.66
CA ARG A 7 -9.68 -11.70 -7.79
C ARG A 7 -8.79 -10.53 -8.23
N LEU A 8 -9.04 -9.35 -7.65
CA LEU A 8 -8.23 -8.17 -7.90
C LEU A 8 -6.82 -8.45 -7.35
N THR A 9 -5.85 -8.56 -8.25
CA THR A 9 -4.45 -8.57 -7.84
C THR A 9 -4.08 -7.18 -7.32
N PRO A 10 -3.09 -7.07 -6.40
CA PRO A 10 -2.64 -5.77 -5.92
C PRO A 10 -2.30 -4.82 -7.07
N MET A 11 -1.65 -5.31 -8.13
CA MET A 11 -1.33 -4.52 -9.32
C MET A 11 -2.57 -3.88 -9.96
N VAL A 12 -3.58 -4.69 -10.32
CA VAL A 12 -4.80 -4.21 -10.99
C VAL A 12 -5.55 -3.19 -10.13
N PHE A 13 -5.58 -3.43 -8.82
CA PHE A 13 -6.20 -2.50 -7.89
C PHE A 13 -5.47 -1.14 -7.86
N TRP A 14 -4.16 -1.15 -7.65
CA TRP A 14 -3.40 0.09 -7.49
C TRP A 14 -3.28 0.89 -8.79
N THR A 15 -3.15 0.23 -9.96
CA THR A 15 -3.20 0.93 -11.25
C THR A 15 -4.57 1.56 -11.51
N GLY A 16 -5.66 0.83 -11.20
CA GLY A 16 -7.02 1.38 -11.28
C GLY A 16 -7.22 2.58 -10.37
N LEU A 17 -6.71 2.50 -9.13
CA LEU A 17 -6.77 3.60 -8.17
C LEU A 17 -6.04 4.85 -8.69
N GLY A 18 -4.83 4.70 -9.23
CA GLY A 18 -4.06 5.81 -9.78
C GLY A 18 -4.80 6.55 -10.90
N ARG A 19 -5.36 5.79 -11.84
CA ARG A 19 -6.17 6.34 -12.94
C ARG A 19 -7.40 7.07 -12.41
N GLN A 20 -8.14 6.44 -11.50
CA GLN A 20 -9.33 7.03 -10.89
C GLN A 20 -8.99 8.35 -10.20
N ARG A 21 -7.91 8.40 -9.40
CA ARG A 21 -7.51 9.61 -8.67
C ARG A 21 -7.11 10.75 -9.59
N ARG A 22 -6.46 10.46 -10.73
CA ARG A 22 -6.19 11.46 -11.77
C ARG A 22 -7.49 12.04 -12.35
N GLN A 23 -8.46 11.18 -12.66
CA GLN A 23 -9.75 11.60 -13.21
C GLN A 23 -10.58 12.41 -12.20
N GLU A 24 -10.39 12.15 -10.90
CA GLU A 24 -10.95 12.95 -9.80
C GLU A 24 -10.23 14.29 -9.59
N GLY A 25 -9.09 14.54 -10.25
CA GLY A 25 -8.34 15.80 -10.19
C GLY A 25 -7.33 15.92 -9.05
N PHE A 26 -7.04 14.83 -8.32
CA PHE A 26 -6.00 14.83 -7.29
C PHE A 26 -4.61 14.88 -7.92
N ALA A 27 -3.67 15.56 -7.24
CA ALA A 27 -2.27 15.51 -7.64
C ALA A 27 -1.63 14.16 -7.26
N LEU A 28 -0.65 13.72 -8.05
CA LEU A 28 0.09 12.49 -7.76
C LEU A 28 0.74 12.50 -6.36
N SER A 29 1.23 13.65 -5.91
CA SER A 29 1.82 13.83 -4.58
C SER A 29 0.83 13.53 -3.45
N GLU A 30 -0.46 13.84 -3.62
CA GLU A 30 -1.50 13.56 -2.63
C GLU A 30 -1.74 12.05 -2.50
N ILE A 31 -1.70 11.32 -3.62
CA ILE A 31 -1.82 9.85 -3.63
C ILE A 31 -0.63 9.23 -2.89
N ILE A 32 0.59 9.65 -3.24
CA ILE A 32 1.82 9.16 -2.61
C ILE A 32 1.80 9.46 -1.09
N GLN A 33 1.38 10.66 -0.70
CA GLN A 33 1.27 11.06 0.70
C GLN A 33 0.24 10.22 1.45
N ALA A 34 -0.94 9.97 0.86
CA ALA A 34 -1.96 9.13 1.46
C ALA A 34 -1.44 7.70 1.72
N VAL A 35 -0.75 7.11 0.74
CA VAL A 35 -0.15 5.77 0.89
C VAL A 35 0.92 5.76 2.00
N HIS A 36 1.76 6.81 2.08
CA HIS A 36 2.74 6.97 3.15
C HIS A 36 2.10 7.08 4.54
N LEU A 37 0.99 7.82 4.66
CA LEU A 37 0.26 7.97 5.93
C LEU A 37 -0.32 6.64 6.40
N VAL A 38 -0.88 5.84 5.48
CA VAL A 38 -1.38 4.49 5.80
C VAL A 38 -0.23 3.59 6.27
N ARG A 39 0.91 3.58 5.58
CA ARG A 39 2.11 2.83 6.00
C ARG A 39 2.57 3.23 7.40
N LYS A 40 2.63 4.53 7.70
CA LYS A 40 3.01 5.05 9.03
C LYS A 40 2.02 4.63 10.10
N GLN A 41 0.72 4.64 9.81
CA GLN A 41 -0.31 4.17 10.75
C GLN A 41 -0.17 2.67 11.03
N LEU A 42 0.08 1.86 10.00
CA LEU A 42 0.32 0.43 10.17
C LEU A 42 1.54 0.17 11.05
N TRP A 43 2.65 0.86 10.80
CA TRP A 43 3.86 0.69 11.61
C TRP A 43 3.66 1.08 13.08
N ARG A 44 2.87 2.13 13.35
CA ARG A 44 2.49 2.48 14.73
C ARG A 44 1.67 1.38 15.40
N LYS A 45 0.75 0.75 14.66
CA LYS A 45 -0.04 -0.37 15.17
C LYS A 45 0.86 -1.58 15.48
N ILE A 46 1.75 -1.96 14.58
CA ILE A 46 2.71 -3.06 14.78
C ILE A 46 3.54 -2.84 16.06
N GLN A 47 4.10 -1.65 16.24
CA GLN A 47 4.87 -1.33 17.45
C GLN A 47 4.05 -1.41 18.74
N SER A 48 2.74 -1.12 18.70
CA SER A 48 1.88 -1.19 19.89
C SER A 48 1.53 -2.61 20.35
N GLU A 49 1.85 -3.64 19.56
CA GLU A 49 1.52 -5.05 19.85
C GLU A 49 2.64 -5.79 20.62
N GLY A 50 3.67 -5.11 21.13
CA GLY A 50 4.74 -5.76 21.91
C GLY A 50 5.73 -6.60 21.08
N LEU A 51 5.76 -6.43 19.76
CA LEU A 51 6.67 -7.14 18.85
C LEU A 51 8.17 -6.80 19.02
N LEU A 52 8.55 -6.08 20.08
CA LEU A 52 9.92 -5.67 20.36
C LEU A 52 10.39 -6.15 21.75
N ASP A 53 9.65 -7.06 22.38
CA ASP A 53 9.85 -7.43 23.79
C ASP A 53 11.03 -8.40 24.00
N ASN A 54 11.43 -9.15 22.97
CA ASN A 54 12.64 -9.99 22.99
C ASN A 54 13.32 -10.08 21.61
N ALA A 55 14.48 -10.75 21.55
CA ALA A 55 15.27 -10.86 20.32
C ALA A 55 14.57 -11.62 19.18
N LEU A 56 13.74 -12.61 19.49
CA LEU A 56 12.95 -13.34 18.50
C LEU A 56 11.84 -12.45 17.95
N ASP A 57 11.12 -11.74 18.82
CA ASP A 57 10.07 -10.81 18.43
C ASP A 57 10.63 -9.68 17.55
N LEU A 58 11.80 -9.13 17.93
CA LEU A 58 12.50 -8.13 17.13
C LEU A 58 12.85 -8.64 15.72
N LEU A 59 13.36 -9.87 15.61
CA LEU A 59 13.67 -10.49 14.32
C LEU A 59 12.40 -10.62 13.46
N MET A 60 11.30 -11.10 14.05
CA MET A 60 10.01 -11.19 13.38
C MET A 60 9.47 -9.82 12.97
N ALA A 61 9.66 -8.79 13.81
CA ALA A 61 9.27 -7.42 13.50
C ALA A 61 10.05 -6.85 12.32
N ILE A 62 11.35 -7.16 12.21
CA ILE A 62 12.19 -6.77 11.07
C ILE A 62 11.71 -7.45 9.78
N ASP A 63 11.42 -8.74 9.82
CA ASP A 63 10.90 -9.48 8.65
C ASP A 63 9.52 -8.96 8.22
N LEU A 64 8.64 -8.70 9.18
CA LEU A 64 7.35 -8.06 8.93
C LEU A 64 7.53 -6.67 8.32
N TYR A 65 8.44 -5.85 8.84
CA TYR A 65 8.74 -4.52 8.33
C TYR A 65 9.21 -4.56 6.88
N ASN A 66 10.09 -5.49 6.52
CA ASN A 66 10.56 -5.69 5.15
C ASN A 66 9.41 -6.06 4.20
N HIS A 67 8.50 -6.94 4.62
CA HIS A 67 7.31 -7.27 3.84
C HIS A 67 6.37 -6.08 3.67
N VAL A 68 6.16 -5.30 4.73
CA VAL A 68 5.32 -4.10 4.72
C VAL A 68 5.89 -3.06 3.76
N ILE A 69 7.19 -2.75 3.83
CA ILE A 69 7.85 -1.83 2.89
C ILE A 69 7.61 -2.30 1.47
N GLY A 70 7.95 -3.56 1.15
CA GLY A 70 7.82 -4.06 -0.22
C GLY A 70 6.39 -4.01 -0.75
N PHE A 71 5.39 -4.23 0.12
CA PHE A 71 3.98 -4.06 -0.25
C PHE A 71 3.66 -2.61 -0.63
N PHE A 72 4.04 -1.65 0.21
CA PHE A 72 3.74 -0.24 -0.02
C PHE A 72 4.54 0.37 -1.18
N ASP A 73 5.78 -0.07 -1.40
CA ASP A 73 6.58 0.39 -2.54
C ASP A 73 5.95 -0.04 -3.87
N ARG A 74 5.47 -1.29 -3.95
CA ARG A 74 4.69 -1.77 -5.10
C ARG A 74 3.37 -1.03 -5.26
N ALA A 75 2.68 -0.74 -4.15
CA ALA A 75 1.44 0.04 -4.19
C ALA A 75 1.66 1.43 -4.81
N VAL A 76 2.71 2.14 -4.38
CA VAL A 76 3.08 3.44 -4.95
C VAL A 76 3.45 3.29 -6.43
N LEU A 77 4.31 2.34 -6.80
CA LEU A 77 4.72 2.12 -8.18
C LEU A 77 3.50 1.92 -9.10
N TYR A 78 2.59 1.02 -8.73
CA TYR A 78 1.42 0.73 -9.54
C TYR A 78 0.43 1.90 -9.57
N ALA A 79 0.26 2.63 -8.45
CA ALA A 79 -0.57 3.84 -8.44
C ALA A 79 -0.01 4.93 -9.34
N VAL A 80 1.31 5.15 -9.34
CA VAL A 80 2.00 6.08 -10.25
C VAL A 80 1.80 5.65 -11.71
N GLN A 81 2.03 4.38 -12.04
CA GLN A 81 1.81 3.87 -13.40
C GLN A 81 0.36 4.05 -13.86
N GLY A 82 -0.61 3.81 -12.98
CA GLY A 82 -2.03 4.05 -13.25
C GLY A 82 -2.34 5.53 -13.49
N TYR A 83 -1.78 6.41 -12.66
CA TYR A 83 -1.96 7.85 -12.76
C TYR A 83 -1.36 8.42 -14.06
N GLU A 84 -0.16 7.97 -14.44
CA GLU A 84 0.53 8.44 -15.64
C GLU A 84 -0.05 7.84 -16.93
N SER A 85 -0.79 6.72 -16.82
CA SER A 85 -1.36 6.05 -18.00
C SER A 85 -2.34 6.95 -18.77
N PRO A 86 -2.35 6.87 -20.11
CA PRO A 86 -3.36 7.55 -20.92
C PRO A 86 -4.77 7.01 -20.62
N ASP A 87 -5.78 7.85 -20.83
CA ASP A 87 -7.19 7.44 -20.74
C ASP A 87 -7.52 6.35 -21.77
#